data_AF-A0A640B5Z7-F1
#
_entry.id   AF-A0A640B5Z7-F1
#
_cell.length_a   1.000
_cell.length_b   1.000
_cell.length_c   1.000
_cell.angle_alpha   90.00
_cell.angle_beta   90.00
_cell.angle_gamma   90.00
#
_symmetry.space_group_name_H-M   'P 1'
#
loop_
_entity.id
_entity.type
_entity.pdbx_description
1 polymer ?
#
loop_
_entity_poly.entity_id
_entity_poly.type
_entity_poly.pdbx_seq_one_letter_code
_entity_poly.pdbx_strand_id
1 'polypeptide(L)'
;MRTIKAINNFKVDLFITFFLIALGFYLRTIFVSKMGADLTGVMLLFTQLTAYLNLAELGIGVAAASLLYKPLSEGDYAKIKYLTLLLTAIYRYISFLVLLIGIVIGFGIYFFIDSVNAVSHVFIYWAFFVINTSLTYSYAKHSTLLTANQQYSVVRKVQGGGKILIIALQILLLVTTHNFLLYLLVETIGVIVQYFIFK
;
A
#
# COMPACT_ATOMS: atom_id res chain seq x y z
N MET A 1 -23.76 -6.86 -21.90
CA MET A 1 -23.22 -5.64 -21.22
C MET A 1 -22.33 -5.95 -20.01
N ARG A 2 -22.69 -6.86 -19.08
CA ARG A 2 -21.85 -7.23 -17.92
C ARG A 2 -20.49 -7.85 -18.31
N THR A 3 -20.47 -8.74 -19.30
CA THR A 3 -19.24 -9.41 -19.78
C THR A 3 -18.23 -8.44 -20.38
N ILE A 4 -18.68 -7.40 -21.11
CA ILE A 4 -17.79 -6.40 -21.73
C ILE A 4 -17.13 -5.52 -20.66
N LYS A 5 -17.89 -5.10 -19.63
CA LYS A 5 -17.33 -4.38 -18.48
C LYS A 5 -16.32 -5.26 -17.71
N ALA A 6 -16.64 -6.53 -17.49
CA ALA A 6 -15.72 -7.47 -16.85
C ALA A 6 -14.41 -7.64 -17.65
N ILE A 7 -14.49 -7.79 -18.98
CA ILE A 7 -13.31 -7.89 -19.86
C ILE A 7 -12.47 -6.61 -19.82
N ASN A 8 -13.10 -5.42 -19.84
CA ASN A 8 -12.37 -4.17 -19.75
C ASN A 8 -11.67 -4.00 -18.40
N ASN A 9 -12.33 -4.38 -17.30
CA ASN A 9 -11.73 -4.37 -15.97
C ASN A 9 -10.53 -5.32 -15.90
N PHE A 10 -10.68 -6.53 -16.46
CA PHE A 10 -9.61 -7.52 -16.53
C PHE A 10 -8.40 -7.01 -17.34
N LYS A 11 -8.63 -6.37 -18.49
CA LYS A 11 -7.54 -5.78 -19.30
C LYS A 11 -6.76 -4.71 -18.54
N VAL A 12 -7.46 -3.80 -17.86
CA VAL A 12 -6.84 -2.74 -17.05
C VAL A 12 -6.02 -3.34 -15.90
N ASP A 13 -6.58 -4.33 -15.22
CA ASP A 13 -5.90 -5.06 -14.14
C ASP A 13 -4.62 -5.73 -14.64
N LEU A 14 -4.72 -6.52 -15.71
CA LEU A 14 -3.60 -7.25 -16.30
C LEU A 14 -2.48 -6.31 -16.73
N PHE A 15 -2.82 -5.21 -17.41
CA PHE A 15 -1.87 -4.20 -17.84
C PHE A 15 -1.11 -3.61 -16.64
N ILE A 16 -1.84 -3.18 -15.61
CA ILE A 16 -1.22 -2.63 -14.39
C ILE A 16 -0.37 -3.67 -13.68
N THR A 17 -0.83 -4.91 -13.55
CA THR A 17 -0.07 -6.02 -12.93
C THR A 17 1.24 -6.25 -13.67
N PHE A 18 1.20 -6.34 -15.00
CA PHE A 18 2.39 -6.56 -15.82
C PHE A 18 3.43 -5.46 -15.61
N PHE A 19 3.03 -4.20 -15.64
CA PHE A 19 3.93 -3.07 -15.41
C PHE A 19 4.51 -3.05 -13.99
N LEU A 20 3.70 -3.35 -12.96
CA LEU A 20 4.18 -3.42 -11.59
C LEU A 20 5.22 -4.53 -11.41
N ILE A 21 5.00 -5.69 -12.02
CA ILE A 21 5.98 -6.79 -12.00
C ILE A 21 7.26 -6.36 -12.70
N ALA A 22 7.18 -5.84 -13.93
CA ALA A 22 8.34 -5.42 -14.70
C ALA A 22 9.15 -4.33 -13.98
N LEU A 23 8.48 -3.31 -13.44
CA LEU A 23 9.12 -2.25 -12.67
C LEU A 23 9.69 -2.75 -11.34
N GLY A 24 9.02 -3.69 -10.66
CA GLY A 24 9.52 -4.29 -9.43
C GLY A 24 10.82 -5.06 -9.65
N PHE A 25 10.91 -5.84 -10.74
CA PHE A 25 12.16 -6.50 -11.13
C PHE A 25 13.27 -5.49 -11.44
N TYR A 26 12.96 -4.44 -12.21
CA TYR A 26 13.95 -3.43 -12.56
C TYR A 26 14.43 -2.62 -11.35
N LEU A 27 13.50 -2.21 -10.47
CA LEU A 27 13.81 -1.54 -9.21
C LEU A 27 14.74 -2.38 -8.35
N ARG A 28 14.52 -3.71 -8.29
CA ARG A 28 15.39 -4.63 -7.54
C ARG A 28 16.82 -4.65 -8.09
N THR A 29 16.99 -4.68 -9.42
CA THR A 29 18.31 -4.59 -10.05
C THR A 29 19.02 -3.28 -9.72
N ILE A 30 18.28 -2.16 -9.70
CA ILE A 30 18.83 -0.86 -9.32
C ILE A 30 19.23 -0.84 -7.85
N PHE A 31 18.42 -1.40 -6.95
CA PHE A 31 18.77 -1.49 -5.52
C PHE A 31 20.08 -2.25 -5.30
N VAL A 32 20.22 -3.43 -5.91
CA VAL A 32 21.44 -4.24 -5.78
C VAL A 32 22.66 -3.47 -6.31
N SER A 33 22.54 -2.82 -7.46
CA SER A 33 23.66 -2.14 -8.11
C SER A 33 24.02 -0.78 -7.50
N LYS A 34 23.05 -0.06 -6.91
CA LYS A 34 23.24 1.31 -6.41
C LYS A 34 23.29 1.45 -4.90
N MET A 35 22.61 0.59 -4.15
CA MET A 35 22.53 0.64 -2.69
C MET A 35 23.35 -0.45 -2.01
N GLY A 36 23.81 -1.46 -2.76
CA GLY A 36 24.57 -2.58 -2.23
C GLY A 36 23.69 -3.68 -1.61
N ALA A 37 24.34 -4.77 -1.19
CA ALA A 37 23.66 -5.98 -0.72
C ALA A 37 22.94 -5.76 0.63
N ASP A 38 23.55 -5.03 1.57
CA ASP A 38 23.02 -4.85 2.92
C ASP A 38 21.70 -4.07 2.92
N LEU A 39 21.67 -2.88 2.29
CA LEU A 39 20.44 -2.08 2.16
C LEU A 39 19.36 -2.83 1.36
N THR A 40 19.75 -3.60 0.35
CA THR A 40 18.79 -4.41 -0.40
C THR A 40 18.17 -5.51 0.49
N GLY A 41 18.97 -6.15 1.34
CA GLY A 41 18.51 -7.15 2.31
C GLY A 41 17.54 -6.54 3.33
N VAL A 42 17.89 -5.37 3.89
CA VAL A 42 17.02 -4.63 4.81
C VAL A 42 15.71 -4.21 4.15
N MET A 43 15.75 -3.68 2.91
CA MET A 43 14.55 -3.33 2.16
C MET A 43 13.63 -4.55 1.95
N LEU A 44 14.21 -5.71 1.60
CA LEU A 44 13.43 -6.94 1.39
C LEU A 44 12.78 -7.41 2.70
N LEU A 45 13.54 -7.41 3.79
CA LEU A 45 13.04 -7.71 5.13
C LEU A 45 11.87 -6.78 5.50
N PHE A 46 12.04 -5.48 5.34
CA PHE A 46 11.02 -4.49 5.69
C PHE A 46 9.76 -4.66 4.86
N THR A 47 9.89 -4.89 3.55
CA THR A 47 8.77 -5.16 2.65
C THR A 47 8.00 -6.41 3.09
N GLN A 48 8.71 -7.46 3.53
CA GLN A 48 8.07 -8.69 4.00
C GLN A 48 7.36 -8.49 5.34
N LEU A 49 7.98 -7.79 6.29
CA LEU A 49 7.39 -7.51 7.59
C LEU A 49 6.16 -6.60 7.48
N THR A 50 6.17 -5.58 6.61
CA THR A 50 4.99 -4.76 6.36
C THR A 50 3.90 -5.54 5.62
N ALA A 51 4.24 -6.50 4.74
CA ALA A 51 3.26 -7.40 4.16
C ALA A 51 2.54 -8.23 5.23
N TYR A 52 3.25 -8.67 6.28
CA TYR A 52 2.62 -9.34 7.43
C TYR A 52 1.78 -8.40 8.28
N LEU A 53 2.20 -7.15 8.50
CA LEU A 53 1.36 -6.15 9.16
C LEU A 53 0.05 -5.92 8.39
N ASN A 54 0.09 -5.94 7.06
CA ASN A 54 -1.11 -5.80 6.24
C ASN A 54 -2.11 -6.97 6.41
N LEU A 55 -1.63 -8.18 6.75
CA LEU A 55 -2.52 -9.31 7.05
C LEU A 55 -3.38 -9.06 8.29
N ALA A 56 -3.02 -8.12 9.16
CA ALA A 56 -3.83 -7.74 10.32
C ALA A 56 -5.20 -7.16 9.94
N GLU A 57 -5.39 -6.72 8.69
CA GLU A 57 -6.71 -6.33 8.17
C GLU A 57 -7.68 -7.53 8.01
N LEU A 58 -7.19 -8.78 8.01
CA LEU A 58 -7.97 -10.02 8.03
C LEU A 58 -9.16 -10.08 7.04
N GLY A 59 -9.03 -9.45 5.87
CA GLY A 59 -10.07 -9.46 4.83
C GLY A 59 -11.28 -8.56 5.12
N ILE A 60 -11.16 -7.61 6.04
CA ILE A 60 -12.22 -6.65 6.38
C ILE A 60 -12.72 -5.90 5.13
N GLY A 61 -11.83 -5.44 4.24
CA GLY A 61 -12.25 -4.79 3.00
C GLY A 61 -13.17 -5.66 2.12
N VAL A 62 -12.89 -6.96 2.02
CA VAL A 62 -13.71 -7.89 1.22
C VAL A 62 -15.08 -8.12 1.86
N ALA A 63 -15.10 -8.37 3.18
CA ALA A 63 -16.35 -8.57 3.92
C ALA A 63 -17.22 -7.31 3.89
N ALA A 64 -16.62 -6.14 4.09
CA ALA A 64 -17.31 -4.85 4.03
C ALA A 64 -17.85 -4.56 2.63
N ALA A 65 -17.07 -4.84 1.56
CA ALA A 65 -17.55 -4.67 0.19
C ALA A 65 -18.76 -5.57 -0.12
N SER A 66 -18.76 -6.81 0.38
CA SER A 66 -19.89 -7.74 0.25
C SER A 66 -21.14 -7.23 0.97
N LEU A 67 -21.00 -6.75 2.21
CA LEU A 67 -22.10 -6.19 3.00
C LEU A 67 -22.67 -4.90 2.38
N LEU A 68 -21.82 -4.07 1.78
CA LEU A 68 -22.21 -2.81 1.13
C LEU A 68 -22.92 -3.03 -0.21
N TYR A 69 -22.70 -4.16 -0.89
CA TYR A 69 -23.27 -4.43 -2.20
C TYR A 69 -24.81 -4.38 -2.21
N LYS A 70 -25.45 -5.03 -1.24
CA LYS A 70 -26.92 -5.07 -1.15
C LYS A 70 -27.53 -3.68 -0.90
N PRO A 71 -27.11 -2.92 0.14
CA PRO A 71 -27.57 -1.55 0.36
C PRO A 71 -27.35 -0.61 -0.83
N LEU A 72 -26.22 -0.75 -1.54
CA LEU A 72 -25.94 0.03 -2.76
C LEU A 72 -26.92 -0.30 -3.88
N SER A 73 -27.27 -1.57 -4.06
CA SER A 73 -28.22 -2.00 -5.08
C SER A 73 -29.67 -1.57 -4.79
N GLU A 74 -30.02 -1.47 -3.51
CA GLU A 74 -31.36 -1.09 -3.03
C GLU A 74 -31.52 0.43 -2.84
N GLY A 75 -30.42 1.20 -2.94
CA GLY A 75 -30.45 2.65 -2.71
C GLY A 75 -30.67 3.03 -1.25
N ASP A 76 -30.35 2.15 -0.29
CA ASP A 76 -30.50 2.40 1.14
C ASP A 76 -29.35 3.27 1.67
N TYR A 77 -29.48 4.58 1.44
CA TYR A 77 -28.48 5.58 1.85
C TYR A 77 -28.24 5.60 3.36
N ALA A 78 -29.23 5.27 4.18
CA ALA A 78 -29.07 5.21 5.64
C ALA A 78 -28.10 4.08 6.03
N LYS A 79 -28.30 2.90 5.45
CA LYS A 79 -27.44 1.73 5.70
C LYS A 79 -26.06 1.87 5.08
N ILE A 80 -25.95 2.45 3.88
CA ILE A 80 -24.66 2.78 3.26
C ILE A 80 -23.86 3.73 4.17
N LYS A 81 -24.49 4.80 4.67
CA LYS A 81 -23.84 5.75 5.58
C LYS A 81 -23.38 5.07 6.86
N TYR A 82 -24.24 4.26 7.49
CA TYR A 82 -23.90 3.52 8.70
C TYR A 82 -22.70 2.59 8.50
N LEU A 83 -22.71 1.75 7.47
CA LEU A 83 -21.62 0.82 7.16
C LEU A 83 -20.32 1.55 6.82
N THR A 84 -20.39 2.68 6.11
CA THR A 84 -19.20 3.47 5.76
C THR A 84 -18.57 4.14 6.99
N LEU A 85 -19.39 4.61 7.94
CA LEU A 85 -18.91 5.16 9.21
C LEU A 85 -18.28 4.07 10.08
N LEU A 86 -18.90 2.90 10.17
CA LEU A 86 -18.33 1.75 10.87
C LEU A 86 -16.97 1.37 10.27
N LEU A 87 -16.89 1.30 8.94
CA LEU A 87 -15.66 1.00 8.22
C LEU A 87 -14.56 2.04 8.47
N THR A 88 -14.93 3.32 8.60
CA THR A 88 -14.01 4.39 8.99
C THR A 88 -13.42 4.14 10.38
N ALA A 89 -14.24 3.74 11.35
CA ALA A 89 -13.79 3.45 12.70
C ALA A 89 -12.84 2.24 12.74
N ILE A 90 -13.17 1.18 11.99
CA ILE A 90 -12.37 -0.03 11.88
C ILE A 90 -11.00 0.28 11.27
N TYR A 91 -10.93 0.94 10.12
CA TYR A 91 -9.64 1.25 9.49
C TYR A 91 -8.79 2.23 10.30
N ARG A 92 -9.41 3.14 11.07
CA ARG A 92 -8.65 3.98 12.02
C ARG A 92 -8.04 3.15 13.15
N TYR A 93 -8.77 2.17 13.65
CA TYR A 93 -8.25 1.24 14.66
C TYR A 93 -7.11 0.37 14.09
N ILE A 94 -7.25 -0.14 12.87
CA ILE A 94 -6.19 -0.92 12.19
C ILE A 94 -4.95 -0.06 11.95
N SER A 95 -5.11 1.17 11.45
CA SER A 95 -4.01 2.13 11.25
C SER A 95 -3.23 2.36 12.55
N PHE A 96 -3.92 2.51 13.69
CA PHE A 96 -3.29 2.64 15.00
C PHE A 96 -2.58 1.36 15.45
N LEU A 97 -3.22 0.19 15.29
CA LEU A 97 -2.59 -1.09 15.62
C LEU A 97 -1.32 -1.33 14.80
N VAL A 98 -1.32 -1.01 13.51
CA VAL A 98 -0.15 -1.15 12.64
C VAL A 98 1.00 -0.29 13.12
N LEU A 99 0.74 0.95 13.57
CA LEU A 99 1.78 1.80 14.18
C LEU A 99 2.33 1.17 15.46
N LEU A 100 1.46 0.70 16.35
CA LEU A 100 1.85 0.13 17.64
C LEU A 100 2.67 -1.16 17.46
N ILE A 101 2.16 -2.10 16.66
CA ILE A 101 2.85 -3.36 16.37
C ILE A 101 4.14 -3.09 15.59
N GLY A 102 4.12 -2.14 14.66
CA GLY A 102 5.31 -1.73 13.91
C GLY A 102 6.42 -1.20 14.82
N ILE A 103 6.09 -0.44 15.87
CA ILE A 103 7.08 0.01 16.87
C ILE A 103 7.69 -1.21 17.61
N VAL A 104 6.86 -2.14 18.07
CA VAL A 104 7.34 -3.36 18.77
C VAL A 104 8.24 -4.20 17.88
N ILE A 105 7.84 -4.41 16.61
CA ILE A 105 8.66 -5.11 15.61
C ILE A 105 9.97 -4.37 15.39
N GLY A 106 9.96 -3.04 15.33
CA GLY A 106 11.16 -2.23 15.14
C GLY A 106 12.22 -2.47 16.21
N PHE A 107 11.80 -2.58 17.48
CA PHE A 107 12.71 -2.98 18.55
C PHE A 107 13.23 -4.41 18.34
N GLY A 108 12.37 -5.35 17.97
CA GLY A 108 12.77 -6.73 17.68
C GLY A 108 13.83 -6.81 16.56
N ILE A 109 13.63 -6.11 15.45
CA ILE A 109 14.59 -6.10 14.33
C ILE A 109 15.97 -5.64 14.82
N TYR A 110 16.05 -4.58 15.62
CA TYR A 110 17.32 -4.04 16.11
C TYR A 110 18.08 -5.01 17.03
N PHE A 111 17.36 -5.71 17.92
CA PHE A 111 18.00 -6.62 18.87
C PHE A 111 18.31 -8.00 18.30
N PHE A 112 17.56 -8.47 17.30
CA PHE A 112 17.65 -9.85 16.82
C PHE A 112 18.32 -10.02 15.44
N ILE A 113 18.60 -8.94 14.71
CA ILE A 113 19.11 -9.04 13.32
C ILE A 113 20.40 -8.22 13.16
N ASP A 114 21.54 -8.90 13.20
CA ASP A 114 22.85 -8.24 13.12
C ASP A 114 23.11 -7.55 11.78
N SER A 115 22.59 -8.08 10.67
CA SER A 115 22.73 -7.46 9.34
C SER A 115 22.05 -6.10 9.23
N VAL A 116 21.09 -5.83 10.10
CA VAL A 116 20.39 -4.53 10.18
C VAL A 116 21.29 -3.49 10.86
N ASN A 117 22.15 -3.90 11.79
CA ASN A 117 23.08 -3.01 12.50
C ASN A 117 24.16 -2.42 11.59
N ALA A 118 24.47 -3.07 10.47
CA ALA A 118 25.40 -2.56 9.47
C ALA A 118 24.84 -1.34 8.70
N VAL A 119 23.51 -1.15 8.71
CA VAL A 119 22.85 -0.05 7.99
C VAL A 119 22.61 1.14 8.91
N SER A 120 23.21 2.27 8.57
CA SER A 120 22.96 3.53 9.26
C SER A 120 21.50 3.98 9.10
N HIS A 121 20.92 4.59 10.14
CA HIS A 121 19.56 5.15 10.14
C HIS A 121 18.43 4.15 9.91
N VAL A 122 18.68 2.86 10.13
CA VAL A 122 17.73 1.80 9.83
C VAL A 122 16.38 1.91 10.57
N PHE A 123 16.37 2.45 11.78
CA PHE A 123 15.14 2.76 12.52
C PHE A 123 14.26 3.79 11.81
N ILE A 124 14.89 4.81 11.21
CA ILE A 124 14.16 5.85 10.46
C ILE A 124 13.54 5.20 9.22
N TYR A 125 14.29 4.35 8.53
CA TYR A 125 13.77 3.63 7.37
C TYR A 125 12.60 2.73 7.74
N TRP A 126 12.72 1.96 8.82
CA TRP A 126 11.63 1.14 9.33
C TRP A 126 10.40 1.97 9.68
N ALA A 127 10.58 3.11 10.37
CA ALA A 127 9.48 4.01 10.70
C ALA A 127 8.73 4.48 9.45
N PHE A 128 9.43 4.83 8.37
CA PHE A 128 8.78 5.18 7.09
C PHE A 128 7.94 4.02 6.51
N PHE A 129 8.46 2.79 6.55
CA PHE A 129 7.71 1.61 6.11
C PHE A 129 6.42 1.42 6.92
N VAL A 130 6.49 1.54 8.24
CA VAL A 130 5.33 1.40 9.14
C VAL A 130 4.33 2.55 8.94
N ILE A 131 4.81 3.80 8.85
CA ILE A 131 3.97 4.98 8.61
C ILE A 131 3.25 4.85 7.27
N ASN A 132 3.97 4.49 6.20
CA ASN A 132 3.37 4.31 4.88
C ASN A 132 2.28 3.24 4.90
N THR A 133 2.56 2.10 5.54
CA THR A 133 1.59 1.02 5.72
C THR A 133 0.37 1.48 6.52
N SER A 134 0.56 2.25 7.59
CA SER A 134 -0.55 2.80 8.38
C SER A 134 -1.38 3.82 7.59
N LEU A 135 -0.74 4.66 6.77
CA LEU A 135 -1.40 5.68 5.96
C LEU A 135 -2.29 5.10 4.87
N THR A 136 -2.00 3.92 4.32
CA THR A 136 -2.87 3.30 3.29
C THR A 136 -4.29 3.04 3.83
N TYR A 137 -4.42 2.71 5.12
CA TYR A 137 -5.71 2.49 5.77
C TYR A 137 -6.57 3.75 5.88
N SER A 138 -5.98 4.95 5.77
CA SER A 138 -6.73 6.21 5.81
C SER A 138 -7.74 6.35 4.66
N TYR A 139 -7.40 5.81 3.46
CA TYR A 139 -8.27 5.83 2.28
C TYR A 139 -8.91 4.47 1.96
N ALA A 140 -8.58 3.40 2.70
CA ALA A 140 -9.09 2.06 2.46
C ALA A 140 -10.64 1.99 2.47
N LYS A 141 -11.31 2.81 3.30
CA LYS A 141 -12.78 2.93 3.30
C LYS A 141 -13.36 3.37 1.94
N HIS A 142 -12.72 4.33 1.28
CA HIS A 142 -13.17 4.89 0.01
C HIS A 142 -12.95 3.88 -1.12
N SER A 143 -11.77 3.25 -1.13
CA SER A 143 -11.46 2.14 -2.03
C SER A 143 -12.45 0.98 -1.88
N THR A 144 -12.78 0.61 -0.63
CA THR A 144 -13.75 -0.46 -0.34
C THR A 144 -15.15 -0.11 -0.85
N LEU A 145 -15.62 1.12 -0.60
CA LEU A 145 -16.93 1.59 -1.06
C LEU A 145 -17.03 1.62 -2.59
N LEU A 146 -16.00 2.10 -3.28
CA LEU A 146 -15.93 2.10 -4.75
C LEU A 146 -15.93 0.68 -5.31
N THR A 147 -15.22 -0.23 -4.65
CA THR A 147 -15.19 -1.66 -5.01
C THR A 147 -16.58 -2.28 -4.87
N ALA A 148 -17.28 -2.01 -3.75
CA ALA A 148 -18.66 -2.46 -3.52
C ALA A 148 -19.63 -1.92 -4.59
N ASN A 149 -19.39 -0.70 -5.09
CA ASN A 149 -20.15 -0.08 -6.17
C ASN A 149 -19.74 -0.55 -7.59
N GLN A 150 -19.03 -1.69 -7.70
CA GLN A 150 -18.55 -2.27 -8.96
C GLN A 150 -17.58 -1.36 -9.74
N GLN A 151 -16.95 -0.37 -9.08
CA GLN A 151 -15.99 0.54 -9.69
C GLN A 151 -14.53 0.08 -9.47
N TYR A 152 -14.30 -1.23 -9.50
CA TYR A 152 -12.98 -1.84 -9.30
C TYR A 152 -11.90 -1.24 -10.22
N SER A 153 -12.22 -0.99 -11.49
CA SER A 153 -11.29 -0.36 -12.43
C SER A 153 -10.83 1.04 -12.03
N VAL A 154 -11.68 1.82 -11.34
CA VAL A 154 -11.31 3.15 -10.86
C VAL A 154 -10.31 3.01 -9.72
N VAL A 155 -10.62 2.17 -8.74
CA VAL A 155 -9.71 1.85 -7.62
C VAL A 155 -8.36 1.37 -8.16
N ARG A 156 -8.38 0.47 -9.13
CA ARG A 156 -7.18 -0.11 -9.70
C ARG A 156 -6.33 0.90 -10.47
N LYS A 157 -6.94 1.82 -11.21
CA LYS A 157 -6.24 2.92 -11.89
C LYS A 157 -5.58 3.87 -10.90
N VAL A 158 -6.28 4.25 -9.83
CA VAL A 158 -5.73 5.18 -8.82
C VAL A 158 -4.58 4.53 -8.05
N GLN A 159 -4.79 3.35 -7.46
CA GLN A 159 -3.77 2.69 -6.65
C GLN A 159 -2.63 2.13 -7.51
N GLY A 160 -2.97 1.37 -8.55
CA GLY A 160 -1.99 0.70 -9.39
C GLY A 160 -1.23 1.66 -10.31
N GLY A 161 -1.96 2.58 -10.95
CA GLY A 161 -1.34 3.65 -11.74
C GLY A 161 -0.49 4.58 -10.87
N GLY A 162 -0.99 4.95 -9.69
CA GLY A 162 -0.21 5.70 -8.70
C GLY A 162 1.07 4.97 -8.29
N LYS A 163 0.99 3.66 -8.01
CA LYS A 163 2.17 2.86 -7.65
C LYS A 163 3.19 2.75 -8.79
N ILE A 164 2.75 2.63 -10.03
CA ILE A 164 3.62 2.68 -11.22
C ILE A 164 4.39 4.00 -11.27
N LEU A 165 3.70 5.14 -11.08
CA LEU A 165 4.33 6.45 -11.07
C LEU A 165 5.33 6.61 -9.92
N ILE A 166 4.97 6.16 -8.72
CA ILE A 166 5.84 6.19 -7.54
C ILE A 166 7.10 5.36 -7.79
N ILE A 167 6.98 4.14 -8.30
CA ILE A 167 8.15 3.28 -8.58
C ILE A 167 9.04 3.92 -9.65
N ALA A 168 8.47 4.52 -10.70
CA ALA A 168 9.23 5.22 -11.72
C ALA A 168 10.04 6.40 -11.15
N LEU A 169 9.43 7.20 -10.27
CA LEU A 169 10.10 8.30 -9.57
C LEU A 169 11.19 7.79 -8.60
N GLN A 170 10.90 6.70 -7.88
CA GLN A 170 11.85 6.03 -7.01
C GLN A 170 13.09 5.56 -7.77
N ILE A 171 12.90 4.92 -8.93
CA ILE A 171 13.97 4.52 -9.83
C ILE A 171 14.82 5.72 -10.24
N LEU A 172 14.18 6.80 -10.71
CA LEU A 172 14.86 8.03 -11.13
C LEU A 172 15.72 8.61 -10.00
N LEU A 173 15.17 8.71 -8.79
CA LEU A 173 15.87 9.25 -7.63
C LEU A 173 17.04 8.37 -7.18
N LEU A 174 16.86 7.04 -7.16
CA LEU A 174 17.94 6.13 -6.78
C LEU A 174 19.11 6.19 -7.76
N VAL A 175 18.84 6.28 -9.06
CA VAL A 175 19.89 6.35 -10.09
C VAL A 175 20.66 7.67 -10.04
N THR A 176 19.98 8.77 -9.72
CA THR A 176 20.58 10.12 -9.73
C THR A 176 21.23 10.48 -8.38
N THR A 177 20.51 10.29 -7.28
CA THR A 177 20.92 10.77 -5.95
C THR A 177 21.59 9.72 -5.08
N HIS A 178 21.40 8.43 -5.40
CA HIS A 178 21.84 7.30 -4.58
C HIS A 178 21.33 7.37 -3.11
N ASN A 179 20.20 8.06 -2.87
CA ASN A 179 19.70 8.32 -1.53
C ASN A 179 18.41 7.55 -1.23
N PHE A 180 18.49 6.61 -0.28
CA PHE A 180 17.36 5.78 0.13
C PHE A 180 16.27 6.55 0.91
N LEU A 181 16.61 7.64 1.60
CA LEU A 181 15.62 8.46 2.30
C LEU A 181 14.67 9.15 1.31
N LEU A 182 15.20 9.66 0.19
CA LEU A 182 14.38 10.25 -0.87
C LEU A 182 13.43 9.23 -1.50
N TYR A 183 13.88 7.99 -1.66
CA TYR A 183 13.05 6.87 -2.09
C TYR A 183 11.82 6.67 -1.18
N LEU A 184 12.02 6.71 0.15
CA LEU A 184 10.96 6.56 1.15
C LEU A 184 10.02 7.77 1.20
N LEU A 185 10.56 8.98 1.03
CA LEU A 185 9.76 10.20 1.00
C LEU A 185 8.81 10.22 -0.20
N VAL A 186 9.26 9.79 -1.38
CA VAL A 186 8.39 9.68 -2.56
C VAL A 186 7.27 8.67 -2.35
N GLU A 187 7.54 7.53 -1.71
CA GLU A 187 6.49 6.58 -1.32
C GLU A 187 5.44 7.26 -0.43
N THR A 188 5.90 7.98 0.59
CA THR A 188 5.04 8.67 1.57
C THR A 188 4.16 9.72 0.89
N ILE A 189 4.75 10.56 0.04
CA ILE A 189 4.02 11.56 -0.76
C ILE A 189 3.00 10.86 -1.64
N GLY A 190 3.38 9.75 -2.26
CA GLY A 190 2.50 8.95 -3.11
C GLY A 190 1.26 8.42 -2.38
N VAL A 191 1.42 7.91 -1.15
CA VAL A 191 0.30 7.45 -0.31
C VAL A 191 -0.61 8.62 0.09
N ILE A 192 -0.03 9.78 0.44
CA ILE A 192 -0.79 10.99 0.76
C ILE A 192 -1.57 11.50 -0.46
N VAL A 193 -0.96 11.51 -1.64
CA VAL A 193 -1.64 11.90 -2.89
C VAL A 193 -2.81 10.96 -3.18
N GLN A 194 -2.63 9.64 -3.00
CA GLN A 194 -3.74 8.69 -3.14
C GLN A 194 -4.87 8.98 -2.16
N TYR A 195 -4.57 9.34 -0.91
CA TYR A 195 -5.58 9.76 0.06
C TYR A 195 -6.43 10.93 -0.45
N PHE A 196 -5.79 11.96 -1.03
CA PHE A 196 -6.53 13.10 -1.60
C PHE A 196 -7.33 12.75 -2.85
N ILE A 197 -6.85 11.83 -3.69
CA ILE A 197 -7.59 11.39 -4.89
C ILE A 197 -8.84 10.58 -4.51
N PHE A 198 -8.79 9.81 -3.43
CA PHE A 198 -9.92 9.00 -2.97
C PHE A 198 -10.96 9.76 -2.14
N LYS A 199 -10.59 10.90 -1.58
CA LYS A 199 -11.44 11.73 -0.72
C LYS A 199 -12.46 12.51 -1.55
#